data_AF-A0AAV8VGV1-F1
#
_entry.id   AF-A0AAV8VGV1-F1
#
_cell.length_a   1.000
_cell.length_b   1.000
_cell.length_c   1.000
_cell.angle_alpha   90.00
_cell.angle_beta   90.00
_cell.angle_gamma   90.00
#
_symmetry.space_group_name_H-M   'P 1'
#
loop_
_entity.id
_entity.type
_entity.pdbx_description
1 polymer ?
#
loop_
_entity_poly.entity_id
_entity_poly.type
_entity_poly.pdbx_seq_one_letter_code
_entity_poly.pdbx_strand_id
1 'polypeptide(L)'
;MHPDLSSHLHTEKCNELIRLLRECRNQHSFTKFFGFCNSFYMQMTRCLKDERQARRLKNYEESEIRKKKLKKLMTQDKKREYSL
;
A
#
# COMPACT_ATOMS: atom_id res chain seq x y z
N MET A 1 10.21 4.82 -9.34
CA MET A 1 9.67 5.66 -8.25
C MET A 1 9.33 4.77 -7.07
N HIS A 2 10.09 4.86 -5.98
CA HIS A 2 9.83 4.11 -4.76
C HIS A 2 8.80 4.89 -3.91
N PRO A 3 7.80 4.24 -3.29
CA PRO A 3 6.94 4.91 -2.31
C PRO A 3 7.78 5.44 -1.14
N ASP A 4 7.28 6.45 -0.45
CA ASP A 4 7.89 7.00 0.77
C ASP A 4 8.14 5.88 1.80
N LEU A 5 9.37 5.81 2.34
CA LEU A 5 9.85 4.81 3.31
C LEU A 5 9.62 5.26 4.77
N SER A 6 8.73 6.22 5.01
CA SER A 6 8.39 6.64 6.36
C SER A 6 7.83 5.46 7.17
N SER A 7 8.38 5.23 8.37
CA SER A 7 8.12 4.05 9.20
C SER A 7 6.65 3.91 9.61
N HIS A 8 5.90 5.02 9.65
CA HIS A 8 4.49 5.01 10.00
C HIS A 8 3.58 4.47 8.87
N LEU A 9 4.08 4.37 7.63
CA LEU A 9 3.24 4.03 6.47
C LEU A 9 3.22 2.54 6.13
N HIS A 10 4.03 1.75 6.84
CA HIS A 10 4.31 0.36 6.55
C HIS A 10 4.05 -0.52 7.76
N THR A 11 3.83 -1.79 7.48
CA THR A 11 3.78 -2.87 8.46
C THR A 11 5.14 -3.06 9.12
N GLU A 12 5.15 -3.59 10.35
CA GLU A 12 6.38 -3.85 11.12
C GLU A 12 7.40 -4.70 10.34
N LYS A 13 6.91 -5.69 9.59
CA LYS A 13 7.75 -6.55 8.74
C LYS A 13 8.45 -5.78 7.62
N CYS A 14 7.74 -4.89 6.92
CA CYS A 14 8.37 -4.08 5.88
C CYS A 14 9.31 -3.02 6.48
N ASN A 15 8.99 -2.50 7.68
CA ASN A 15 9.85 -1.56 8.40
C ASN A 15 11.20 -2.17 8.80
N GLU A 16 11.20 -3.45 9.20
CA GLU A 16 12.44 -4.17 9.50
C GLU A 16 13.35 -4.27 8.26
N LEU A 17 12.79 -4.59 7.09
CA LEU A 17 13.54 -4.64 5.83
C LEU A 17 14.08 -3.26 5.42
N ILE A 18 13.32 -2.19 5.66
CA ILE A 18 13.78 -0.81 5.46
C ILE A 18 14.95 -0.48 6.38
N ARG A 19 14.88 -0.90 7.66
CA ARG A 19 15.96 -0.72 8.64
C ARG A 19 17.23 -1.44 8.19
N LEU A 20 17.13 -2.70 7.80
CA LEU A 20 18.25 -3.51 7.30
C LEU A 20 18.86 -2.91 6.03
N LEU A 21 18.04 -2.41 5.12
CA LEU A 21 18.53 -1.73 3.92
C LEU A 21 19.28 -0.42 4.26
N ARG A 22 18.77 0.37 5.21
CA ARG A 22 19.48 1.58 5.69
C ARG A 22 20.81 1.23 6.34
N GLU A 23 20.82 0.20 7.19
CA GLU A 23 22.01 -0.30 7.87
C GLU A 23 23.07 -0.78 6.87
N CYS A 24 22.68 -1.60 5.88
CA CYS A 24 23.55 -2.05 4.80
C CYS A 24 24.13 -0.88 4.01
N ARG A 25 23.31 0.12 3.66
CA ARG A 25 23.78 1.30 2.92
C ARG A 25 24.71 2.20 3.74
N ASN A 26 24.53 2.26 5.07
CA ASN A 26 25.38 3.03 5.97
C ASN A 26 26.75 2.34 6.14
N GLN A 27 26.76 1.03 6.39
CA GLN A 27 27.99 0.24 6.54
C GLN A 27 28.80 0.20 5.25
N HIS A 28 28.14 0.13 4.11
CA HIS A 28 28.77 0.00 2.78
C HIS A 28 28.69 1.29 1.96
N SER A 29 28.90 2.43 2.62
CA SER A 29 28.82 3.76 1.99
C SER A 29 29.70 3.90 0.74
N PHE A 30 30.89 3.29 0.74
CA PHE A 30 31.87 3.31 -0.37
C PHE A 30 31.68 2.19 -1.41
N THR A 31 30.98 1.09 -1.07
CA THR A 31 30.80 -0.09 -1.94
C THR A 31 29.39 -0.21 -2.51
N LYS A 32 28.64 0.90 -2.59
CA LYS A 32 27.30 1.00 -3.22
C LYS A 32 27.20 0.32 -4.59
N PHE A 33 28.31 0.15 -5.31
CA PHE A 33 28.38 -0.42 -6.65
C PHE A 33 28.46 -1.96 -6.71
N PHE A 34 28.73 -2.66 -5.60
CA PHE A 34 28.91 -4.12 -5.61
C PHE A 34 27.61 -4.92 -5.46
N GLY A 35 26.45 -4.26 -5.36
CA GLY A 35 25.15 -4.95 -5.31
C GLY A 35 24.88 -5.74 -4.01
N PHE A 36 25.71 -5.57 -2.99
CA PHE A 36 25.62 -6.32 -1.72
C PHE A 36 24.27 -6.15 -1.01
N CYS A 37 23.69 -4.95 -1.08
CA CYS A 37 22.38 -4.65 -0.48
C CYS A 37 21.18 -5.01 -1.39
N ASN A 38 21.40 -5.61 -2.57
CA ASN A 38 20.34 -5.88 -3.54
C ASN A 38 19.35 -6.93 -3.03
N SER A 39 19.79 -7.90 -2.24
CA SER A 39 18.91 -8.90 -1.61
C SER A 39 17.88 -8.26 -0.68
N PHE A 40 18.31 -7.36 0.21
CA PHE A 40 17.43 -6.61 1.11
C PHE A 40 16.51 -5.66 0.33
N TYR A 41 17.05 -5.01 -0.71
CA TYR A 41 16.27 -4.14 -1.58
C TYR A 41 15.14 -4.90 -2.31
N MET A 42 15.42 -6.11 -2.82
CA MET A 42 14.42 -6.94 -3.48
C MET A 42 13.33 -7.41 -2.51
N GLN A 43 13.71 -7.82 -1.30
CA GLN A 43 12.76 -8.21 -0.26
C GLN A 43 11.87 -7.03 0.16
N MET A 44 12.47 -5.86 0.42
CA MET A 44 11.72 -4.64 0.73
C MET A 44 10.76 -4.28 -0.41
N THR A 45 11.21 -4.34 -1.67
CA THR A 45 10.37 -4.02 -2.83
C THR A 45 9.17 -4.95 -2.94
N ARG A 46 9.36 -6.26 -2.70
CA ARG A 46 8.27 -7.24 -2.66
C ARG A 46 7.27 -6.90 -1.54
N CYS A 47 7.78 -6.66 -0.33
CA CYS A 47 6.96 -6.32 0.83
C CYS A 47 6.07 -5.09 0.56
N LEU A 48 6.64 -4.02 -0.01
CA LEU A 48 5.92 -2.80 -0.33
C LEU A 48 4.92 -2.96 -1.48
N LYS A 49 5.21 -3.86 -2.43
CA LYS A 49 4.27 -4.21 -3.50
C LYS A 49 3.05 -4.91 -2.92
N ASP A 50 3.25 -5.82 -1.98
CA ASP A 50 2.18 -6.57 -1.34
C ASP A 50 1.30 -5.66 -0.47
N GLU A 51 1.89 -4.75 0.31
CA GLU A 51 1.12 -3.73 1.05
C GLU A 51 0.29 -2.84 0.13
N ARG A 52 0.86 -2.44 -1.01
CA ARG A 52 0.13 -1.64 -2.00
C ARG A 52 -1.04 -2.45 -2.58
N GLN A 53 -0.84 -3.73 -2.86
CA GLN A 53 -1.91 -4.61 -3.33
C GLN A 53 -3.02 -4.77 -2.28
N ALA A 54 -2.67 -5.00 -1.02
CA ALA A 54 -3.62 -5.11 0.08
C ALA A 54 -4.45 -3.83 0.25
N ARG A 55 -3.80 -2.65 0.22
CA ARG A 55 -4.50 -1.35 0.27
C ARG A 55 -5.45 -1.16 -0.92
N ARG A 56 -5.04 -1.55 -2.13
CA ARG A 56 -5.92 -1.48 -3.31
C ARG A 56 -7.13 -2.37 -3.19
N LEU A 57 -6.96 -3.60 -2.69
CA LEU A 57 -8.06 -4.53 -2.48
C LEU A 57 -9.07 -3.98 -1.47
N LYS A 58 -8.58 -3.51 -0.31
CA LYS A 58 -9.44 -2.87 0.71
C LYS A 58 -10.22 -1.68 0.15
N ASN A 59 -9.54 -0.78 -0.56
CA ASN A 59 -10.18 0.39 -1.16
C ASN A 59 -11.22 0.01 -2.23
N TYR A 60 -10.96 -1.06 -2.98
CA TYR A 60 -11.90 -1.61 -3.96
C TYR A 60 -13.16 -2.15 -3.27
N GLU A 61 -13.00 -2.96 -2.23
CA GLU A 61 -14.13 -3.49 -1.44
C GLU A 61 -14.97 -2.37 -0.83
N GLU A 62 -14.33 -1.38 -0.20
CA GLU A 62 -15.02 -0.22 0.35
C GLU A 62 -15.75 0.60 -0.74
N SER A 63 -15.12 0.77 -1.91
CA SER A 63 -15.73 1.44 -3.06
C SER A 63 -16.99 0.70 -3.51
N GLU A 64 -16.95 -0.62 -3.62
CA GLU A 64 -18.12 -1.42 -4.02
C GLU A 64 -19.26 -1.32 -2.99
N ILE A 65 -18.94 -1.31 -1.69
CA ILE A 65 -19.93 -1.08 -0.63
C ILE A 65 -20.56 0.31 -0.78
N ARG A 66 -19.75 1.36 -0.97
CA ARG A 66 -20.23 2.73 -1.16
C ARG A 66 -21.12 2.86 -2.39
N LYS A 67 -20.72 2.27 -3.53
CA LYS A 67 -21.53 2.24 -4.77
C LYS A 67 -22.87 1.55 -4.56
N LYS A 68 -22.90 0.38 -3.90
CA LYS A 68 -24.13 -0.34 -3.59
C LYS A 68 -25.07 0.48 -2.70
N LYS A 69 -24.54 1.15 -1.67
CA LYS A 69 -25.31 2.02 -0.78
C LYS A 69 -25.90 3.20 -1.55
N LEU A 70 -25.09 3.88 -2.36
CA LEU A 70 -25.54 4.99 -3.20
C LEU A 70 -26.65 4.56 -4.17
N LYS A 71 -26.48 3.42 -4.86
CA LYS A 71 -27.50 2.88 -5.77
C LYS A 71 -28.83 2.63 -5.05
N LYS A 72 -28.79 2.05 -3.84
CA LYS A 72 -30.01 1.80 -3.03
C LYS A 72 -30.72 3.11 -2.67
N LEU A 73 -29.99 4.12 -2.22
CA LEU A 73 -30.55 5.45 -1.90
C LEU A 73 -31.21 6.07 -3.14
N MET A 74 -30.49 6.10 -4.27
CA MET A 74 -31.02 6.63 -5.54
C MET A 74 -32.31 5.93 -6.00
N THR A 75 -32.40 4.60 -5.82
CA THR A 75 -33.63 3.86 -6.16
C THR A 75 -34.78 4.11 -5.18
N GLN A 76 -34.48 4.38 -3.91
CA GLN A 76 -35.49 4.72 -2.90
C GLN A 76 -36.06 6.11 -3.17
N ASP A 77 -35.21 7.09 -3.49
CA ASP A 77 -35.63 8.46 -3.82
C ASP A 77 -36.56 8.46 -5.04
N LYS A 78 -36.19 7.73 -6.11
CA LYS A 78 -37.06 7.57 -7.29
C LYS A 78 -38.41 6.93 -6.98
N LYS A 79 -38.45 5.94 -6.08
CA LYS A 79 -39.71 5.31 -5.65
C LYS A 79 -40.59 6.27 -4.85
N ARG A 80 -39.97 7.12 -4.02
CA ARG A 80 -40.68 8.12 -3.22
C ARG A 80 -41.29 9.21 -4.11
N GLU A 81 -40.54 9.66 -5.11
CA GLU A 81 -41.01 10.64 -6.10
C GLU A 81 -42.20 10.12 -6.92
N TYR A 82 -42.20 8.84 -7.32
CA TYR A 82 -43.31 8.22 -8.06
C TYR A 82 -44.54 7.90 -7.18
N SER A 83 -44.39 7.92 -5.85
CA SER A 83 -45.47 7.64 -4.90
C SER A 83 -46.20 8.91 -4.44
N LEU A 84 -45.72 10.09 -4.82
CA LEU A 84 -46.34 11.40 -4.62
C LEU A 84 -47.09 11.81 -5.88
#